data_AF-A0ABD0QK59-F1
#
_entry.id   AF-A0ABD0QK59-F1
#
_cell.length_a   1.000
_cell.length_b   1.000
_cell.length_c   1.000
_cell.angle_alpha   90.00
_cell.angle_beta   90.00
_cell.angle_gamma   90.00
#
_symmetry.space_group_name_H-M   'P 1'
#
loop_
_entity.id
_entity.type
_entity.pdbx_description
1 polymer ?
#
loop_
_entity_poly.entity_id
_entity_poly.type
_entity_poly.pdbx_seq_one_letter_code
_entity_poly.pdbx_strand_id
1 'polypeptide(L)'
;MSLHRSECGGAMLPSFKDNSGSHGSPINGKLRGVFLSCNTEFDTGLPPKDSPYGPLRFQISADRLLNPSTNLYFADFYCMYTAYHYVVLVLAPAGSEGDSFCQSHLPRLDLSTNPFLTYTPGDVPAFCHASDVILEVLYTEPLLLEHGILAQISGRHQLMSLSTANAKKDPSCKVCNISVGR
;
A
#
# COMPACT_ATOMS: atom_id res chain seq x y z
N MET A 1 -12.32 -21.93 8.08
CA MET A 1 -11.07 -21.17 7.87
C MET A 1 -9.91 -22.00 7.28
N SER A 2 -9.96 -23.34 7.22
CA SER A 2 -8.88 -24.15 6.62
C SER A 2 -8.99 -24.36 5.09
N LEU A 3 -10.17 -24.19 4.48
CA LEU A 3 -10.42 -24.56 3.07
C LEU A 3 -9.94 -23.52 2.04
N HIS A 4 -9.95 -22.21 2.34
CA HIS A 4 -9.49 -21.18 1.38
C HIS A 4 -7.95 -21.06 1.32
N ARG A 5 -7.22 -21.46 2.37
CA ARG A 5 -5.74 -21.45 2.36
C ARG A 5 -5.16 -22.44 1.33
N SER A 6 -5.84 -23.57 1.12
CA SER A 6 -5.44 -24.59 0.15
C SER A 6 -5.70 -24.21 -1.31
N GLU A 7 -6.70 -23.37 -1.59
CA GLU A 7 -7.06 -22.99 -2.97
C GLU A 7 -6.07 -22.01 -3.61
N CYS A 8 -5.37 -21.20 -2.81
CA CYS A 8 -4.36 -20.25 -3.28
C CYS A 8 -2.92 -20.71 -3.00
N GLY A 9 -2.69 -21.99 -2.70
CA GLY A 9 -1.36 -22.56 -2.48
C GLY A 9 -0.58 -21.91 -1.32
N GLY A 10 -1.26 -21.38 -0.30
CA GLY A 10 -0.60 -20.70 0.81
C GLY A 10 -0.09 -19.28 0.51
N ALA A 11 -0.55 -18.65 -0.57
CA ALA A 11 -0.18 -17.28 -0.94
C ALA A 11 -1.40 -16.35 -1.03
N MET A 12 -1.17 -15.06 -0.76
CA MET A 12 -2.07 -13.99 -1.22
C MET A 12 -1.68 -13.64 -2.65
N LEU A 13 -2.61 -13.85 -3.57
CA LEU A 13 -2.37 -13.64 -4.99
C LEU A 13 -2.68 -12.18 -5.39
N PRO A 14 -1.91 -11.58 -6.31
CA PRO A 14 -2.20 -10.26 -6.85
C PRO A 14 -3.60 -10.15 -7.45
N SER A 15 -4.31 -9.06 -7.15
CA SER A 15 -5.58 -8.71 -7.79
C SER A 15 -5.47 -7.35 -8.47
N PHE A 16 -6.33 -7.08 -9.45
CA PHE A 16 -6.34 -5.76 -10.09
C PHE A 16 -6.67 -4.69 -9.06
N LYS A 17 -5.90 -3.60 -9.09
CA LYS A 17 -6.24 -2.40 -8.33
C LYS A 17 -7.62 -1.92 -8.76
N ASP A 18 -8.51 -1.78 -7.79
CA ASP A 18 -9.83 -1.16 -7.94
C ASP A 18 -9.77 0.31 -8.35
N ASN A 19 -10.93 0.95 -8.52
CA ASN A 19 -11.02 2.35 -8.95
C ASN A 19 -11.04 3.35 -7.79
N SER A 20 -10.56 2.97 -6.60
CA SER A 20 -10.41 3.92 -5.49
C SER A 20 -9.28 4.91 -5.77
N GLY A 21 -9.40 6.11 -5.19
CA GLY A 21 -8.40 7.17 -5.37
C GLY A 21 -8.67 8.07 -6.57
N SER A 22 -7.61 8.51 -7.25
CA SER A 22 -7.71 9.35 -8.44
C SER A 22 -8.18 8.54 -9.65
N HIS A 23 -9.23 9.01 -10.33
CA HIS A 23 -9.69 8.40 -11.58
C HIS A 23 -8.61 8.34 -12.66
N GLY A 24 -7.65 9.27 -12.63
CA GLY A 24 -6.52 9.31 -13.57
C GLY A 24 -5.34 8.42 -13.18
N SER A 25 -5.40 7.68 -12.06
CA SER A 25 -4.29 6.84 -11.61
C SER A 25 -3.98 5.75 -12.67
N PRO A 26 -2.73 5.66 -13.17
CA PRO A 26 -2.38 4.73 -14.23
C PRO A 26 -2.54 3.25 -13.85
N ILE A 27 -2.60 2.93 -12.55
CA ILE A 27 -2.67 1.54 -12.05
C ILE A 27 -4.10 0.99 -11.96
N ASN A 28 -5.11 1.85 -11.91
CA ASN A 28 -6.51 1.45 -11.72
C ASN A 28 -6.97 0.52 -12.87
N GLY A 29 -7.42 -0.68 -12.51
CA GLY A 29 -7.86 -1.72 -13.45
C GLY A 29 -6.78 -2.28 -14.37
N LYS A 30 -5.50 -1.92 -14.16
CA LYS A 30 -4.39 -2.25 -15.09
C LYS A 30 -3.25 -2.99 -14.42
N LEU A 31 -2.89 -2.59 -13.19
CA LEU A 31 -1.83 -3.24 -12.44
C LEU A 31 -2.41 -4.19 -11.40
N ARG A 32 -1.82 -5.38 -11.30
CA ARG A 32 -2.14 -6.36 -10.26
C ARG A 32 -1.15 -6.27 -9.11
N GLY A 33 -1.64 -6.44 -7.89
CA GLY A 33 -0.78 -6.60 -6.72
C GLY A 33 -1.58 -6.94 -5.47
N VAL A 34 -0.86 -7.11 -4.36
CA VAL A 34 -1.43 -7.25 -3.02
C VAL A 34 -1.35 -5.89 -2.31
N PHE A 35 -2.49 -5.41 -1.84
CA PHE A 35 -2.61 -4.15 -1.11
C PHE A 35 -2.24 -4.31 0.36
N LEU A 36 -1.39 -3.42 0.85
CA LEU A 36 -0.88 -3.37 2.21
C LEU A 36 -0.95 -1.94 2.75
N SER A 37 -1.12 -1.81 4.06
CA SER A 37 -1.01 -0.55 4.79
C SER A 37 0.33 -0.52 5.51
N CYS A 38 1.03 0.61 5.45
CA CYS A 38 2.28 0.84 6.18
C CYS A 38 2.09 1.65 7.46
N ASN A 39 0.85 1.97 7.83
CA ASN A 39 0.56 2.92 8.89
C ASN A 39 0.79 2.34 10.28
N THR A 40 1.26 3.19 11.19
CA THR A 40 1.47 2.89 12.61
C THR A 40 0.75 3.91 13.48
N GLU A 41 0.38 3.53 14.71
CA GLU A 41 -0.11 4.49 15.70
C GLU A 41 1.04 5.43 16.10
N PHE A 42 0.74 6.73 16.23
CA PHE A 42 1.74 7.76 16.49
C PHE A 42 2.46 7.59 17.84
N ASP A 43 1.74 7.10 18.85
CA ASP A 43 2.23 6.94 20.21
C ASP A 43 3.06 5.66 20.40
N THR A 44 2.74 4.57 19.70
CA THR A 44 3.39 3.27 19.87
C THR A 44 4.35 2.88 18.75
N GLY A 45 4.20 3.46 17.55
CA GLY A 45 4.90 2.98 16.35
C GLY A 45 4.48 1.58 15.91
N LEU A 46 3.41 1.01 16.48
CA LEU A 46 2.88 -0.31 16.13
C LEU A 46 1.70 -0.18 15.16
N PRO A 47 1.36 -1.23 14.39
CA PRO A 47 0.16 -1.23 13.56
C PRO A 47 -1.11 -0.93 14.38
N PRO A 48 -2.08 -0.14 13.85
CA PRO A 48 -3.31 0.26 14.55
C PRO A 48 -4.05 -0.89 15.21
N LYS A 49 -4.63 -0.75 16.41
CA LYS A 49 -5.32 -1.89 17.07
C LYS A 49 -6.56 -2.38 16.33
N ASP A 50 -7.21 -1.50 15.58
CA ASP A 50 -8.39 -1.78 14.77
C ASP A 50 -8.08 -1.68 13.26
N SER A 51 -9.00 -2.16 12.42
CA SER A 51 -8.87 -2.10 10.95
C SER A 51 -10.24 -1.91 10.29
N PRO A 52 -10.37 -0.97 9.32
CA PRO A 52 -11.59 -0.83 8.53
C PRO A 52 -11.80 -2.01 7.57
N TYR A 53 -10.76 -2.81 7.31
CA TYR A 53 -10.80 -3.95 6.38
C TYR A 53 -11.23 -5.27 7.04
N GLY A 54 -11.51 -5.26 8.34
CA GLY A 54 -12.01 -6.41 9.08
C GLY A 54 -11.10 -6.91 10.20
N PRO A 55 -11.51 -7.98 10.91
CA PRO A 55 -10.89 -8.40 12.16
C PRO A 55 -9.65 -9.29 11.99
N LEU A 56 -9.19 -9.51 10.77
CA LEU A 56 -7.98 -10.30 10.48
C LEU A 56 -6.91 -9.38 9.92
N ARG A 57 -5.72 -9.45 10.50
CA ARG A 57 -4.54 -8.75 10.01
C ARG A 57 -3.47 -9.74 9.62
N PHE A 58 -3.01 -9.63 8.39
CA PHE A 58 -1.73 -10.20 7.99
C PHE A 58 -0.64 -9.15 8.14
N GLN A 59 0.43 -9.48 8.83
CA GLN A 59 1.59 -8.63 9.03
C GLN A 59 2.83 -9.32 8.46
N ILE A 60 3.58 -8.60 7.62
CA ILE A 60 4.82 -9.06 7.01
C ILE A 60 5.91 -8.03 7.27
N SER A 61 7.15 -8.51 7.39
CA SER A 61 8.29 -7.63 7.62
C SER A 61 8.66 -6.86 6.35
N ALA A 62 9.09 -5.61 6.50
CA ALA A 62 9.38 -4.71 5.38
C ALA A 62 10.52 -5.22 4.48
N ASP A 63 11.55 -5.88 5.05
CA ASP A 63 12.69 -6.43 4.32
C ASP A 63 12.30 -7.47 3.26
N ARG A 64 11.16 -8.15 3.46
CA ARG A 64 10.63 -9.12 2.49
C ARG A 64 10.11 -8.46 1.22
N LEU A 65 9.74 -7.18 1.30
CA LEU A 65 9.12 -6.45 0.19
C LEU A 65 10.03 -5.36 -0.36
N LEU A 66 10.71 -4.63 0.53
CA LEU A 66 11.56 -3.50 0.21
C LEU A 66 13.02 -3.84 0.49
N ASN A 67 13.78 -4.00 -0.58
CA ASN A 67 15.21 -4.31 -0.54
C ASN A 67 15.86 -3.82 -1.86
N PRO A 68 17.19 -3.90 -2.03
CA PRO A 68 17.87 -3.38 -3.22
C PRO A 68 17.43 -4.00 -4.56
N SER A 69 16.73 -5.14 -4.53
CA SER A 69 16.15 -5.77 -5.73
C SER A 69 14.70 -5.38 -5.99
N THR A 70 14.13 -4.46 -5.22
CA THR A 70 12.76 -3.94 -5.40
C THR A 70 12.81 -2.49 -5.86
N ASN A 71 12.03 -2.15 -6.88
CA ASN A 71 11.80 -0.78 -7.30
C ASN A 71 10.56 -0.19 -6.61
N LEU A 72 10.69 1.09 -6.23
CA LEU A 72 9.63 1.88 -5.61
C LEU A 72 9.09 2.91 -6.60
N TYR A 73 7.78 2.98 -6.76
CA TYR A 73 7.11 3.92 -7.66
C TYR A 73 6.01 4.69 -6.94
N PHE A 74 5.84 5.95 -7.30
CA PHE A 74 4.70 6.76 -6.86
C PHE A 74 3.50 6.50 -7.78
N ALA A 75 2.37 6.07 -7.23
CA ALA A 75 1.18 5.75 -8.02
C ALA A 75 0.06 6.79 -7.89
N ASP A 76 -0.24 7.25 -6.68
CA ASP A 76 -1.36 8.16 -6.47
C ASP A 76 -1.20 9.01 -5.20
N PHE A 77 -1.85 10.17 -5.20
CA PHE A 77 -2.03 11.01 -4.03
C PHE A 77 -3.43 11.62 -4.05
N TYR A 78 -4.24 11.23 -3.07
CA TYR A 78 -5.64 11.62 -3.02
C TYR A 78 -6.12 11.75 -1.58
N CYS A 79 -7.27 12.35 -1.38
CA CYS A 79 -8.02 12.22 -0.14
C CYS A 79 -9.46 11.90 -0.49
N MET A 80 -10.18 11.41 0.50
CA MET A 80 -11.63 11.36 0.46
C MET A 80 -12.16 12.64 1.12
N TYR A 81 -13.46 12.72 1.42
CA TYR A 81 -14.07 13.82 2.17
C TYR A 81 -13.66 13.81 3.66
N THR A 82 -12.36 13.65 3.93
CA THR A 82 -11.72 13.58 5.25
C THR A 82 -10.49 14.48 5.25
N ALA A 83 -9.95 14.77 6.44
CA ALA A 83 -8.70 15.54 6.57
C ALA A 83 -7.44 14.73 6.20
N TYR A 84 -7.57 13.41 5.99
CA TYR A 84 -6.44 12.52 5.76
C TYR A 84 -6.17 12.33 4.28
N HIS A 85 -4.89 12.42 3.92
CA HIS A 85 -4.43 12.17 2.56
C HIS A 85 -3.79 10.79 2.47
N TYR A 86 -4.07 10.10 1.37
CA TYR A 86 -3.53 8.81 1.01
C TYR A 86 -2.42 9.00 -0.01
N VAL A 87 -1.29 8.35 0.23
CA VAL A 87 -0.24 8.13 -0.78
C VAL A 87 -0.24 6.65 -1.11
N VAL A 88 -0.33 6.34 -2.40
CA VAL A 88 -0.21 4.96 -2.90
C VAL A 88 1.14 4.82 -3.57
N LEU A 89 1.94 3.88 -3.08
CA LEU A 89 3.20 3.48 -3.70
C LEU A 89 3.07 2.08 -4.30
N VAL A 90 3.89 1.79 -5.32
CA VAL A 90 4.04 0.45 -5.86
C VAL A 90 5.43 -0.08 -5.54
N LEU A 91 5.48 -1.29 -4.98
CA LEU A 91 6.69 -2.09 -4.82
C LEU A 91 6.69 -3.19 -5.86
N ALA A 92 7.68 -3.17 -6.76
CA ALA A 92 7.81 -4.15 -7.82
C ALA A 92 9.23 -4.73 -7.85
N PRO A 93 9.41 -6.05 -7.72
CA PRO A 93 10.72 -6.68 -7.90
C PRO A 93 11.31 -6.35 -9.26
N ALA A 94 12.60 -5.99 -9.28
CA ALA A 94 13.28 -5.53 -10.48
C ALA A 94 13.22 -6.57 -11.60
N GLY A 95 12.82 -6.13 -12.79
CA GLY A 95 12.65 -6.99 -13.97
C GLY A 95 11.35 -7.80 -13.99
N SER A 96 10.46 -7.66 -13.01
CA SER A 96 9.14 -8.30 -13.06
C SER A 96 8.21 -7.64 -14.09
N GLU A 97 7.06 -8.27 -14.35
CA GLU A 97 6.01 -7.69 -15.19
C GLU A 97 5.47 -6.40 -14.57
N GLY A 98 5.25 -6.39 -13.25
CA GLY A 98 4.82 -5.20 -12.51
C GLY A 98 5.83 -4.06 -12.60
N ASP A 99 7.12 -4.38 -12.52
CA ASP A 99 8.19 -3.40 -12.68
C ASP A 99 8.20 -2.80 -14.09
N SER A 100 8.12 -3.66 -15.11
CA SER A 100 8.07 -3.23 -16.52
C SER A 100 6.88 -2.31 -16.80
N PHE A 101 5.71 -2.62 -16.23
CA PHE A 101 4.54 -1.75 -16.29
C PHE A 101 4.84 -0.39 -15.63
N CYS A 102 5.37 -0.39 -14.40
CA CYS A 102 5.60 0.83 -13.65
C CYS A 102 6.64 1.73 -14.31
N GLN A 103 7.74 1.18 -14.85
CA GLN A 103 8.77 1.95 -15.55
C GLN A 103 8.20 2.79 -16.71
N SER A 104 7.14 2.30 -17.36
CA SER A 104 6.52 2.97 -18.51
C SER A 104 5.43 3.98 -18.13
N HIS A 105 4.95 3.96 -16.88
CA HIS A 105 3.73 4.69 -16.49
C HIS A 105 3.85 5.52 -15.22
N LEU A 106 4.79 5.21 -14.32
CA LEU A 106 4.88 5.79 -12.98
C LEU A 106 6.26 6.40 -12.72
N PRO A 107 6.34 7.53 -11.98
CA PRO A 107 7.61 8.05 -11.48
C PRO A 107 8.27 7.06 -10.52
N ARG A 108 9.51 6.67 -10.82
CA ARG A 108 10.35 5.90 -9.89
C ARG A 108 10.87 6.81 -8.78
N LEU A 109 10.84 6.31 -7.55
CA LEU A 109 11.38 6.97 -6.37
C LEU A 109 12.74 6.35 -6.00
N ASP A 110 13.64 7.18 -5.47
CA ASP A 110 14.88 6.68 -4.87
C ASP A 110 14.58 5.99 -3.54
N LEU A 111 15.15 4.81 -3.32
CA LEU A 111 14.88 4.01 -2.11
C LEU A 111 15.40 4.67 -0.83
N SER A 112 16.49 5.43 -0.90
CA SER A 112 17.12 6.07 0.25
C SER A 112 16.61 7.50 0.45
N THR A 113 16.19 8.17 -0.62
CA THR A 113 15.81 9.58 -0.61
C THR A 113 14.47 9.82 -1.27
N ASN A 114 13.38 9.65 -0.52
CA ASN A 114 12.05 10.10 -0.88
C ASN A 114 11.24 10.42 0.39
N PRO A 115 10.17 11.24 0.30
CA PRO A 115 9.46 11.70 1.50
C PRO A 115 8.47 10.67 2.07
N PHE A 116 8.29 9.50 1.43
CA PHE A 116 7.17 8.60 1.73
C PHE A 116 7.60 7.29 2.39
N LEU A 117 8.53 6.55 1.78
CA LEU A 117 8.96 5.23 2.25
C LEU A 117 10.42 5.00 1.87
N THR A 118 11.30 4.95 2.86
CA THR A 118 12.75 4.84 2.66
C THR A 118 13.31 3.55 3.24
N TYR A 119 14.39 3.09 2.61
CA TYR A 119 15.24 1.98 2.99
C TYR A 119 16.67 2.51 3.13
N THR A 120 17.26 2.30 4.30
CA THR A 120 18.68 2.58 4.54
C THR A 120 19.42 1.25 4.78
N PRO A 121 20.42 0.91 3.94
CA PRO A 121 21.19 -0.31 4.13
C PRO A 121 22.07 -0.23 5.40
N GLY A 122 22.35 -1.39 5.99
CA GLY A 122 23.19 -1.54 7.17
C GLY A 122 23.16 -2.98 7.67
N ASP A 123 23.92 -3.27 8.73
CA ASP A 123 23.89 -4.59 9.40
C ASP A 123 22.47 -4.94 9.87
N VAL A 124 21.75 -3.93 10.34
CA VAL A 124 20.30 -3.95 10.56
C VAL A 124 19.69 -2.90 9.64
N PRO A 125 19.03 -3.30 8.54
CA PRO A 125 18.40 -2.35 7.65
C PRO A 125 17.33 -1.52 8.35
N ALA A 126 17.30 -0.22 8.06
CA ALA A 126 16.29 0.69 8.60
C ALA A 126 15.24 1.02 7.55
N PHE A 127 13.99 1.05 7.99
CA PHE A 127 12.82 1.38 7.18
C PHE A 127 12.08 2.54 7.82
N CYS A 128 11.81 3.59 7.07
CA CYS A 128 11.07 4.75 7.55
C CYS A 128 9.92 5.06 6.61
N HIS A 129 8.75 5.38 7.16
CA HIS A 129 7.60 5.82 6.38
C HIS A 129 7.11 7.18 6.87
N ALA A 130 6.42 7.90 5.99
CA ALA A 130 5.72 9.13 6.34
C ALA A 130 4.61 8.85 7.37
N SER A 131 4.43 9.75 8.33
CA SER A 131 3.43 9.65 9.40
C SER A 131 2.32 10.70 9.30
N ASP A 132 2.46 11.67 8.39
CA ASP A 132 1.52 12.76 8.12
C ASP A 132 0.52 12.44 6.98
N VAL A 133 0.70 11.29 6.34
CA VAL A 133 -0.20 10.73 5.33
C VAL A 133 -0.52 9.28 5.66
N ILE A 134 -1.66 8.80 5.15
CA ILE A 134 -2.00 7.38 5.14
C ILE A 134 -1.23 6.74 3.99
N LEU A 135 -0.26 5.89 4.32
CA LEU A 135 0.58 5.23 3.33
C LEU A 135 0.05 3.83 2.99
N GLU A 136 -0.30 3.64 1.72
CA GLU A 136 -0.68 2.35 1.15
C GLU A 136 0.36 1.89 0.13
N VAL A 137 0.59 0.58 0.09
CA VAL A 137 1.54 -0.06 -0.82
C VAL A 137 0.85 -1.14 -1.61
N LEU A 138 1.07 -1.13 -2.93
CA LEU A 138 0.75 -2.21 -3.82
C LEU A 138 2.01 -3.02 -4.15
N TYR A 139 2.10 -4.26 -3.66
CA TYR A 139 3.19 -5.16 -4.01
C TYR A 139 2.80 -6.05 -5.20
N THR A 140 3.58 -6.07 -6.28
CA THR A 140 3.12 -6.66 -7.56
C THR A 140 3.21 -8.18 -7.63
N GLU A 141 3.90 -8.84 -6.69
CA GLU A 141 4.08 -10.30 -6.68
C GLU A 141 3.23 -10.99 -5.61
N PRO A 142 3.02 -12.32 -5.70
CA PRO A 142 2.39 -13.09 -4.65
C PRO A 142 3.10 -12.97 -3.30
N LEU A 143 2.32 -12.90 -2.23
CA LEU A 143 2.83 -12.92 -0.86
C LEU A 143 2.59 -14.28 -0.21
N LEU A 144 3.66 -15.02 0.05
CA LEU A 144 3.55 -16.29 0.77
C LEU A 144 3.15 -16.00 2.22
N LEU A 145 2.09 -16.68 2.68
CA LEU A 145 1.55 -16.47 4.03
C LEU A 145 2.52 -16.92 5.13
N GLU A 146 3.48 -17.79 4.81
CA GLU A 146 4.52 -18.22 5.76
C GLU A 146 5.54 -17.12 6.08
N HIS A 147 5.65 -16.08 5.25
CA HIS A 147 6.55 -14.94 5.50
C HIS A 147 5.99 -13.93 6.48
N GLY A 148 4.76 -14.12 6.95
CA GLY A 148 4.10 -13.20 7.85
C GLY A 148 3.31 -13.89 8.94
N ILE A 149 2.65 -13.07 9.75
CA ILE A 149 1.85 -13.50 10.89
C ILE A 149 0.41 -13.07 10.62
N LEU A 150 -0.51 -14.02 10.75
CA LEU A 150 -1.94 -13.74 10.73
C LEU A 150 -2.45 -13.65 12.16
N ALA A 151 -3.01 -12.49 12.53
CA ALA A 151 -3.57 -12.25 13.85
C ALA A 151 -5.04 -11.83 13.75
N GLN A 152 -5.83 -12.22 14.74
CA GLN A 152 -7.15 -11.64 14.97
C GLN A 152 -6.97 -10.35 15.76
N ILE A 153 -7.54 -9.27 15.25
CA ILE A 153 -7.51 -7.94 15.87
C ILE A 153 -8.92 -7.53 16.28
N SER A 154 -9.03 -6.50 17.11
CA SER A 154 -10.34 -5.96 17.48
C SER A 154 -11.02 -5.40 16.22
N GLY A 155 -12.25 -5.87 15.97
CA GLY A 155 -13.13 -5.29 14.95
C GLY A 155 -14.21 -4.40 15.57
N ARG A 156 -14.03 -3.97 16.83
CA ARG A 156 -15.08 -3.29 17.61
C ARG A 156 -15.39 -1.89 17.09
N HIS A 157 -14.45 -1.26 16.40
CA HIS A 157 -14.70 -0.15 15.50
C HIS A 157 -14.60 -0.65 14.06
N GLN A 158 -15.48 -1.57 13.64
CA GLN A 158 -15.92 -1.52 12.25
C GLN A 158 -16.44 -0.10 12.09
N LEU A 159 -15.65 0.76 11.45
CA LEU A 159 -16.13 2.00 10.88
C LEU A 159 -17.25 1.59 9.93
N MET A 160 -18.46 1.51 10.48
CA MET A 160 -19.70 1.32 9.76
C MET A 160 -19.67 2.40 8.68
N SER A 161 -19.50 2.00 7.42
CA SER A 161 -19.60 2.84 6.21
C SER A 161 -18.32 3.33 5.50
N LEU A 162 -17.12 2.76 5.65
CA LEU A 162 -15.99 3.17 4.76
C LEU A 162 -15.16 2.00 4.27
N SER A 163 -15.77 1.17 3.41
CA SER A 163 -14.94 0.48 2.42
C SER A 163 -14.27 1.57 1.58
N THR A 164 -12.93 1.61 1.57
CA THR A 164 -12.20 2.43 0.60
C THR A 164 -12.34 1.89 -0.81
N ALA A 165 -12.94 0.70 -0.98
CA ALA A 165 -13.12 0.10 -2.28
C ALA A 165 -13.94 0.99 -3.20
N ASN A 166 -13.37 1.40 -4.32
CA ASN A 166 -13.94 2.37 -5.27
C ASN A 166 -14.35 3.72 -4.63
N ALA A 167 -13.79 4.07 -3.47
CA ALA A 167 -14.09 5.34 -2.83
C ALA A 167 -13.58 6.50 -3.71
N LYS A 168 -14.46 7.47 -3.93
CA LYS A 168 -14.19 8.61 -4.81
C LYS A 168 -13.33 9.65 -4.09
N LYS A 169 -12.32 10.15 -4.80
CA LYS A 169 -11.53 11.31 -4.39
C LYS A 169 -12.43 12.53 -4.16
N ASP A 170 -12.12 13.33 -3.16
CA ASP A 170 -12.75 14.63 -2.95
C ASP A 170 -12.27 15.62 -4.04
N PRO A 171 -13.16 16.09 -4.95
CA PRO A 171 -12.78 17.00 -6.03
C PRO A 171 -12.50 18.43 -5.56
N SER A 172 -12.84 18.78 -4.31
CA SER A 172 -12.67 20.13 -3.75
C SER A 172 -11.36 20.34 -3.00
N CYS A 173 -10.63 19.26 -2.68
CA CYS A 173 -9.40 19.34 -1.92
C CYS A 173 -8.30 20.11 -2.68
N LYS A 174 -7.72 21.13 -2.03
CA LYS A 174 -6.67 21.98 -2.62
C LYS A 174 -5.26 21.42 -2.52
N VAL A 175 -5.09 20.33 -1.77
CA VAL A 175 -3.79 19.70 -1.52
C VAL A 175 -3.55 18.58 -2.53
N CYS A 176 -4.49 17.64 -2.66
CA CYS A 176 -4.31 16.48 -3.54
C CYS A 176 -4.90 16.66 -4.95
N ASN A 177 -5.77 17.64 -5.19
CA ASN A 177 -6.13 18.04 -6.56
C ASN A 177 -5.12 19.06 -7.04
N ILE A 178 -3.93 18.57 -7.36
CA ILE A 178 -2.88 19.37 -7.98
C ILE A 178 -3.38 19.74 -9.38
N SER A 179 -4.10 20.86 -9.48
CA SER A 179 -4.41 21.48 -10.75
C SER A 179 -3.09 22.03 -11.28
N VAL A 180 -2.62 21.48 -12.40
CA VAL A 180 -1.67 22.20 -13.24
C VAL A 180 -2.35 23.52 -13.59
N GLY A 181 -1.93 24.61 -12.94
CA GLY A 181 -2.23 25.95 -13.40
C GLY A 181 -1.78 26.01 -14.86
N ARG A 182 -2.76 26.12 -15.76
CA ARG A 182 -2.51 26.50 -17.15
C ARG A 182 -2.30 28.01 -17.21
#